data_AF-A0A8C6TE04-F1
#
_entry.id   AF-A0A8C6TE04-F1
#
_cell.length_a   1.000
_cell.length_b   1.000
_cell.length_c   1.000
_cell.angle_alpha   90.00
_cell.angle_beta   90.00
_cell.angle_gamma   90.00
#
_symmetry.space_group_name_H-M   'P 1'
#
loop_
_entity.id
_entity.type
_entity.pdbx_description
1 polymer ?
#
loop_
_entity_poly.entity_id
_entity_poly.type
_entity_poly.pdbx_seq_one_letter_code
_entity_poly.pdbx_strand_id
1 'polypeptide(L)'
;MTFMNSRKHISISIPSSTEQVMSPHIKSVEELRVLGINLSNFSAPTQFLICVAGVFLFYLIYGYLQELIFSVEGFKPFGWYLTLIQFGFYSTFGLIELQLTQDKRRRIPGKTYMIIAFLTVGTMGLSNTSLGYLNYPTQVIFKCCKLIPVMIGGVFIQGKRYNLADVSAAICMSLGLIWFTLADSKVAPNFNVTGVMLISLALCADAAIGNVQEKAMKLHNGSNSEMVLYSYSIGFVYILIGLLCVGGLGPAVAFCSEHPVKTYGYAFLFSLTGYFGISFVLALIKLFGALVAVTVTTGRKAMTIILSFMFFTKPFTFQYIWGGLLVLFGIFLNVYSKNKDKMKFSSIKDLRSWLMTGKKVGFLSQTV
;
A
#
# COMPACT_ATOMS: atom_id res chain seq x y z
N MET A 1 -12.29 -82.02 14.63
CA MET A 1 -11.41 -81.07 15.32
C MET A 1 -11.52 -79.74 14.60
N THR A 2 -12.26 -78.82 15.20
CA THR A 2 -12.58 -77.49 14.70
C THR A 2 -11.33 -76.62 14.71
N PHE A 3 -10.97 -76.00 13.59
CA PHE A 3 -10.12 -74.81 13.59
C PHE A 3 -10.60 -73.82 12.53
N MET A 4 -11.25 -72.77 13.02
CA MET A 4 -11.43 -71.48 12.36
C MET A 4 -10.04 -70.85 12.11
N ASN A 5 -9.81 -70.23 10.95
CA ASN A 5 -9.44 -68.82 10.94
C ASN A 5 -9.53 -68.15 9.55
N SER A 6 -10.65 -67.44 9.39
CA SER A 6 -10.81 -66.10 8.82
C SER A 6 -9.65 -65.53 7.97
N ARG A 7 -9.87 -65.48 6.65
CA ARG A 7 -9.22 -64.51 5.76
C ARG A 7 -9.70 -63.11 6.15
N LYS A 8 -8.85 -62.28 6.77
CA LYS A 8 -9.14 -60.85 6.96
C LYS A 8 -9.13 -60.16 5.59
N HIS A 9 -10.31 -59.99 5.01
CA HIS A 9 -10.55 -58.94 4.02
C HIS A 9 -10.37 -57.60 4.72
N ILE A 10 -9.36 -56.83 4.31
CA ILE A 10 -9.24 -55.42 4.67
C ILE A 10 -10.25 -54.68 3.79
N SER A 11 -11.48 -54.57 4.28
CA SER A 11 -12.48 -53.67 3.71
C SER A 11 -12.07 -52.24 4.06
N ILE A 12 -11.49 -51.52 3.10
CA ILE A 12 -11.34 -50.06 3.18
C ILE A 12 -12.75 -49.49 2.99
N SER A 13 -13.48 -49.34 4.10
CA SER A 13 -14.71 -48.56 4.12
C SER A 13 -14.35 -47.09 3.96
N ILE A 14 -14.67 -46.53 2.79
CA ILE A 14 -14.68 -45.09 2.57
C ILE A 14 -15.81 -44.53 3.45
N PRO A 15 -15.55 -43.67 4.44
CA PRO A 15 -16.61 -43.06 5.21
C PRO A 15 -17.37 -42.10 4.29
N SER A 16 -18.67 -42.34 4.18
CA SER A 16 -19.63 -41.44 3.54
C SER A 16 -19.52 -40.05 4.15
N SER A 17 -19.38 -39.06 3.28
CA SER A 17 -19.46 -37.64 3.58
C SER A 17 -20.75 -37.32 4.32
N THR A 18 -20.71 -37.28 5.66
CA THR A 18 -21.49 -36.48 6.63
C THR A 18 -21.21 -37.07 8.01
N GLU A 19 -20.08 -36.71 8.64
CA GLU A 19 -19.78 -36.80 10.09
C GLU A 19 -18.27 -36.69 10.31
N GLN A 20 -17.72 -35.48 10.17
CA GLN A 20 -16.50 -35.12 10.90
C GLN A 20 -16.87 -33.98 11.84
N VAL A 21 -17.26 -34.42 13.03
CA VAL A 21 -17.45 -33.62 14.22
C VAL A 21 -16.19 -32.79 14.47
N MET A 22 -16.43 -31.49 14.65
CA MET A 22 -15.53 -30.42 15.05
C MET A 22 -14.42 -30.88 16.01
N SER A 23 -13.16 -30.73 15.57
CA SER A 23 -12.02 -30.53 16.47
C SER A 23 -11.76 -29.02 16.58
N PRO A 24 -11.59 -28.45 17.78
CA PRO A 24 -11.42 -27.02 17.98
C PRO A 24 -9.97 -26.64 17.66
N HIS A 25 -9.58 -26.70 16.39
CA HIS A 25 -8.52 -25.82 15.93
C HIS A 25 -9.09 -24.41 15.97
N ILE A 26 -8.74 -23.71 17.05
CA ILE A 26 -8.84 -22.27 17.24
C ILE A 26 -8.73 -21.60 15.86
N LYS A 27 -9.88 -21.17 15.31
CA LYS A 27 -9.89 -20.06 14.37
C LYS A 27 -9.31 -18.91 15.17
N SER A 28 -8.00 -18.73 15.12
CA SER A 28 -7.34 -17.57 15.71
C SER A 28 -7.97 -16.39 14.99
N VAL A 29 -8.88 -15.71 15.67
CA VAL A 29 -9.36 -14.39 15.27
C VAL A 29 -8.08 -13.61 15.00
N GLU A 30 -7.85 -13.26 13.74
CA GLU A 30 -6.65 -12.58 13.29
C GLU A 30 -6.55 -11.28 14.08
N GLU A 31 -5.74 -11.27 15.13
CA GLU A 31 -5.46 -10.06 15.90
C GLU A 31 -4.58 -9.18 15.03
N LEU A 32 -5.20 -8.43 14.12
CA LEU A 32 -4.54 -7.39 13.36
C LEU A 32 -4.30 -6.23 14.31
N ARG A 33 -3.22 -6.33 15.07
CA ARG A 33 -2.72 -5.25 15.92
C ARG A 33 -1.92 -4.29 15.05
N VAL A 34 -2.37 -3.04 15.00
CA VAL A 34 -1.61 -1.94 14.41
C VAL A 34 -1.30 -1.01 15.57
N LEU A 35 -0.02 -0.90 15.95
CA LEU A 35 0.41 -0.02 17.06
C LEU A 35 -0.24 -0.38 18.40
N GLY A 36 -0.42 -1.68 18.67
CA GLY A 36 -1.06 -2.16 19.90
C GLY A 36 -2.59 -2.06 19.93
N ILE A 37 -3.23 -1.39 18.97
CA ILE A 37 -4.70 -1.36 18.86
C ILE A 37 -5.15 -2.58 18.06
N ASN A 38 -6.04 -3.39 18.65
CA ASN A 38 -6.62 -4.56 17.99
C ASN A 38 -7.74 -4.10 17.05
N LEU A 39 -7.45 -3.98 15.75
CA LEU A 39 -8.46 -3.56 14.77
C LEU A 39 -9.51 -4.66 14.51
N SER A 40 -9.25 -5.89 14.94
CA SER A 40 -10.14 -7.05 14.77
C SER A 40 -11.55 -6.84 15.33
N ASN A 41 -11.70 -5.96 16.32
CA ASN A 41 -12.97 -5.74 17.03
C ASN A 41 -13.91 -4.77 16.30
N PHE A 42 -13.42 -4.06 15.27
CA PHE A 42 -14.20 -3.09 14.52
C PHE A 42 -14.76 -3.67 13.22
N SER A 43 -15.86 -3.09 12.74
CA SER A 43 -16.44 -3.46 11.44
C SER A 43 -15.48 -3.11 10.28
N ALA A 44 -15.55 -3.85 9.18
CA ALA A 44 -14.71 -3.64 8.00
C ALA A 44 -14.67 -2.17 7.47
N PRO A 45 -15.79 -1.42 7.38
CA PRO A 45 -15.72 -0.01 6.97
C PRO A 45 -15.01 0.87 7.99
N THR A 46 -15.18 0.61 9.30
CA THR A 46 -14.48 1.34 10.35
C THR A 46 -12.98 1.06 10.33
N GLN A 47 -12.57 -0.20 10.13
CA GLN A 47 -11.16 -0.56 9.92
C GLN A 47 -10.57 0.18 8.72
N PHE A 48 -11.31 0.26 7.61
CA PHE A 48 -10.88 1.01 6.43
C PHE A 48 -10.70 2.50 6.74
N LEU A 49 -11.68 3.13 7.39
CA LEU A 49 -11.62 4.56 7.74
C LEU A 49 -10.47 4.87 8.71
N ILE A 50 -10.25 4.05 9.73
CA ILE A 50 -9.13 4.21 10.68
C ILE A 50 -7.80 4.13 9.94
N CYS A 51 -7.63 3.11 9.08
CA CYS A 51 -6.42 2.96 8.31
C CYS A 51 -6.19 4.12 7.33
N VAL A 52 -7.23 4.58 6.64
CA VAL A 52 -7.16 5.75 5.75
C VAL A 52 -6.78 7.00 6.53
N ALA A 53 -7.45 7.27 7.66
CA ALA A 53 -7.14 8.42 8.52
C ALA A 53 -5.70 8.38 9.03
N GLY A 54 -5.22 7.22 9.48
CA GLY A 54 -3.82 7.02 9.89
C GLY A 54 -2.83 7.27 8.75
N VAL A 55 -3.06 6.68 7.57
CA VAL A 55 -2.23 6.95 6.38
C VAL A 55 -2.20 8.43 6.05
N PHE A 56 -3.34 9.13 6.12
CA PHE A 56 -3.41 10.55 5.82
C PHE A 56 -2.63 11.38 6.84
N LEU A 57 -2.93 11.23 8.14
CA LEU A 57 -2.31 11.99 9.21
C LEU A 57 -0.78 11.83 9.20
N PHE A 58 -0.30 10.59 9.26
CA PHE A 58 1.13 10.33 9.41
C PHE A 58 1.92 10.67 8.16
N TYR A 59 1.39 10.38 6.96
CA TYR A 59 2.14 10.69 5.74
C TYR A 59 2.06 12.15 5.30
N LEU A 60 1.05 12.92 5.74
CA LEU A 60 1.05 14.38 5.55
C LEU A 60 2.19 15.00 6.37
N ILE A 61 2.31 14.63 7.64
CA ILE A 61 3.41 15.07 8.51
C ILE A 61 4.75 14.61 7.94
N TYR A 62 4.87 13.34 7.54
CA TYR A 62 6.06 12.80 6.87
C TYR A 62 6.45 13.62 5.64
N GLY A 63 5.48 13.95 4.78
CA GLY A 63 5.72 14.72 3.55
C GLY A 63 6.22 16.13 3.85
N TYR A 64 5.61 16.81 4.82
CA TYR A 64 6.03 18.12 5.29
C TYR A 64 7.46 18.09 5.86
N LEU A 65 7.76 17.13 6.74
CA LEU A 65 9.10 16.97 7.32
C LEU A 65 10.15 16.64 6.25
N GLN A 66 9.78 15.83 5.25
CA GLN A 66 10.65 15.54 4.11
C GLN A 66 11.02 16.82 3.38
N GLU A 67 10.04 17.66 3.05
CA GLU A 67 10.27 18.92 2.35
C GLU A 67 11.13 19.88 3.18
N LEU A 68 10.87 19.98 4.48
CA LEU A 68 11.66 20.79 5.41
C LEU A 68 13.13 20.35 5.43
N ILE A 69 13.40 19.04 5.49
CA ILE A 69 14.76 18.49 5.49
C ILE A 69 15.47 18.78 4.15
N PHE A 70 14.79 18.59 3.01
CA PHE A 70 15.37 18.86 1.69
C PHE A 70 15.45 20.34 1.32
N SER A 71 14.76 21.23 2.05
CA SER A 71 14.90 22.68 1.90
C SER A 71 16.18 23.24 2.54
N VAL A 72 16.86 22.48 3.39
CA VAL A 72 18.14 22.87 3.97
C VAL A 72 19.20 22.95 2.86
N GLU A 73 19.85 24.11 2.74
CA GLU A 73 20.91 24.33 1.76
C GLU A 73 22.02 23.30 1.92
N GLY A 74 22.44 22.66 0.82
CA GLY A 74 23.49 21.62 0.85
C GLY A 74 23.01 20.21 1.23
N PHE A 75 21.76 19.99 1.66
CA PHE A 75 21.31 18.65 2.10
C PHE A 75 20.93 17.69 0.94
N LYS A 76 20.59 18.23 -0.24
CA LYS A 76 20.15 17.46 -1.43
C LYS A 76 21.04 16.25 -1.79
N PRO A 77 22.39 16.35 -1.85
CA PRO A 77 23.26 15.21 -2.17
C PRO A 77 23.25 14.10 -1.10
N PHE A 78 22.84 14.39 0.12
CA PHE A 78 22.86 13.44 1.24
C PHE A 78 21.56 12.65 1.42
N GLY A 79 20.68 12.61 0.41
CA GLY A 79 19.43 11.86 0.46
C GLY A 79 19.60 10.37 0.80
N TRP A 80 20.66 9.73 0.30
CA TRP A 80 20.99 8.33 0.62
C TRP A 80 21.34 8.12 2.09
N TYR A 81 22.01 9.10 2.70
CA TYR A 81 22.32 9.08 4.13
C TYR A 81 21.05 9.26 4.98
N LEU A 82 20.14 10.15 4.56
CA LEU A 82 18.82 10.27 5.21
C LEU A 82 18.05 8.94 5.16
N THR A 83 18.05 8.25 4.01
CA THR A 83 17.39 6.94 3.89
C THR A 83 18.06 5.87 4.74
N LEU A 84 19.39 5.93 4.92
CA LEU A 84 20.12 5.04 5.82
C LEU A 84 19.65 5.23 7.27
N ILE A 85 19.61 6.48 7.75
CA ILE A 85 19.11 6.83 9.08
C ILE A 85 17.66 6.35 9.26
N GLN A 86 16.81 6.61 8.26
CA GLN A 86 15.41 6.20 8.26
C GLN A 86 15.26 4.68 8.42
N PHE A 87 16.04 3.89 7.68
CA PHE A 87 15.98 2.43 7.74
C PHE A 87 16.52 1.90 9.08
N GLY A 88 17.52 2.58 9.66
CA GLY A 88 17.99 2.31 11.02
C GLY A 88 16.89 2.51 12.05
N PHE A 89 16.21 3.66 12.02
CA PHE A 89 15.08 3.92 12.93
C PHE A 89 13.91 2.97 12.71
N TYR A 90 13.56 2.64 11.46
CA TYR A 90 12.48 1.68 11.18
C TYR A 90 12.80 0.29 11.74
N SER A 91 14.07 -0.11 11.69
CA SER A 91 14.54 -1.36 12.30
C SER A 91 14.38 -1.30 13.82
N THR A 92 14.80 -0.22 14.47
CA THR A 92 14.66 -0.04 15.93
C THR A 92 13.19 -0.02 16.35
N PHE A 93 12.33 0.74 15.66
CA PHE A 93 10.90 0.77 15.97
C PHE A 93 10.23 -0.59 15.71
N GLY A 94 10.63 -1.29 14.65
CA GLY A 94 10.21 -2.66 14.38
C GLY A 94 10.59 -3.64 15.48
N LEU A 95 11.81 -3.53 16.02
CA LEU A 95 12.26 -4.34 17.16
C LEU A 95 11.44 -4.04 18.42
N ILE A 96 11.23 -2.76 18.72
CA ILE A 96 10.45 -2.32 19.89
C ILE A 96 9.01 -2.84 19.80
N GLU A 97 8.35 -2.68 18.64
CA GLU A 97 6.97 -3.15 18.46
C GLU A 97 6.86 -4.69 18.52
N LEU A 98 7.87 -5.41 18.00
CA LEU A 98 7.93 -6.87 18.10
C LEU A 98 8.12 -7.35 19.54
N GLN A 99 8.97 -6.67 20.32
CA GLN A 99 9.18 -6.96 21.74
C GLN A 99 7.93 -6.66 22.57
N LEU A 100 7.26 -5.54 22.30
CA LEU A 100 6.00 -5.18 22.97
C LEU A 100 4.88 -6.19 22.67
N THR A 101 4.83 -6.71 21.44
CA THR A 101 3.79 -7.67 21.02
C THR A 101 4.09 -9.11 21.46
N GLN A 102 5.29 -9.40 21.98
CA GLN A 102 5.75 -10.74 22.40
C GLN A 102 5.65 -11.83 21.31
N ASP A 103 5.54 -11.43 20.03
CA ASP A 103 5.32 -12.34 18.91
C ASP A 103 6.68 -12.72 18.30
N LYS A 104 7.43 -13.61 18.96
CA LYS A 104 8.83 -13.94 18.60
C LYS A 104 8.99 -14.88 17.40
N ARG A 105 7.91 -15.37 16.80
CA ARG A 105 8.01 -16.36 15.70
C ARG A 105 8.12 -15.65 14.36
N ARG A 106 9.27 -15.83 13.70
CA ARG A 106 9.43 -15.49 12.29
C ARG A 106 8.56 -16.41 11.44
N ARG A 107 7.63 -15.85 10.67
CA ARG A 107 6.68 -16.61 9.84
C ARG A 107 7.01 -16.55 8.36
N ILE A 108 7.59 -15.44 7.89
CA ILE A 108 7.90 -15.25 6.47
C ILE A 108 9.34 -15.71 6.16
N PRO A 109 9.55 -16.43 5.04
CA PRO A 109 10.88 -16.91 4.63
C PRO A 109 11.84 -15.74 4.35
N GLY A 110 13.09 -15.89 4.75
CA GLY A 110 14.09 -14.84 4.63
C GLY A 110 14.41 -14.37 3.22
N LYS A 111 14.25 -15.26 2.23
CA LYS A 111 14.43 -14.92 0.81
C LYS A 111 13.47 -13.82 0.37
N THR A 112 12.23 -13.83 0.85
CA THR A 112 11.24 -12.80 0.53
C THR A 112 11.65 -11.44 1.08
N TYR A 113 12.16 -11.39 2.31
CA TYR A 113 12.65 -10.12 2.88
C TYR A 113 13.85 -9.56 2.13
N MET A 114 14.78 -10.42 1.70
CA MET A 114 15.91 -9.98 0.88
C MET A 114 15.47 -9.37 -0.45
N ILE A 115 14.47 -9.97 -1.11
CA ILE A 115 13.90 -9.45 -2.35
C ILE A 115 13.19 -8.12 -2.10
N ILE A 116 12.35 -8.02 -1.06
CA ILE A 116 11.65 -6.78 -0.72
C ILE A 116 12.65 -5.68 -0.38
N ALA A 117 13.67 -5.97 0.43
CA ALA A 117 14.74 -5.04 0.77
C ALA A 117 15.48 -4.54 -0.47
N PHE A 118 15.89 -5.45 -1.35
CA PHE A 118 16.57 -5.11 -2.60
C PHE A 118 15.70 -4.22 -3.49
N LEU A 119 14.44 -4.59 -3.70
CA LEU A 119 13.50 -3.79 -4.48
C LEU A 119 13.27 -2.41 -3.85
N THR A 120 13.19 -2.32 -2.51
CA THR A 120 12.96 -1.05 -1.80
C THR A 120 14.15 -0.11 -1.95
N VAL A 121 15.37 -0.61 -1.75
CA VAL A 121 16.61 0.15 -1.96
C VAL A 121 16.75 0.56 -3.43
N GLY A 122 16.47 -0.36 -4.36
CA GLY A 122 16.48 -0.12 -5.79
C GLY A 122 15.52 0.98 -6.21
N THR A 123 14.25 0.92 -5.78
CA THR A 123 13.25 1.96 -6.05
C THR A 123 13.70 3.31 -5.51
N MET A 124 14.10 3.38 -4.24
CA MET A 124 14.50 4.66 -3.63
C MET A 124 15.70 5.26 -4.35
N GLY A 125 16.67 4.42 -4.74
CA GLY A 125 17.82 4.85 -5.50
C GLY A 125 17.52 5.33 -6.89
N LEU A 126 16.85 4.49 -7.69
CA LEU A 126 16.46 4.82 -9.05
C LEU A 126 15.57 6.07 -9.10
N SER A 127 14.66 6.21 -8.13
CA SER A 127 13.86 7.42 -7.99
C SER A 127 14.75 8.63 -7.65
N ASN A 128 15.65 8.55 -6.67
CA ASN A 128 16.47 9.70 -6.32
C ASN A 128 17.42 10.10 -7.47
N THR A 129 18.03 9.13 -8.15
CA THR A 129 18.87 9.39 -9.33
C THR A 129 18.07 9.98 -10.48
N SER A 130 16.78 9.64 -10.63
CA SER A 130 15.93 10.25 -11.67
C SER A 130 15.78 11.76 -11.50
N LEU A 131 15.94 12.32 -10.30
CA LEU A 131 15.90 13.78 -10.06
C LEU A 131 17.09 14.51 -10.66
N GLY A 132 18.19 13.82 -10.97
CA GLY A 132 19.30 14.39 -11.73
C GLY A 132 18.99 14.58 -13.21
N TYR A 133 17.96 13.90 -13.73
CA TYR A 133 17.59 13.89 -15.14
C TYR A 133 16.19 14.47 -15.41
N LEU A 134 15.32 14.47 -14.40
CA LEU A 134 13.95 14.97 -14.46
C LEU A 134 13.73 16.05 -13.41
N ASN A 135 12.92 17.06 -13.75
CA ASN A 135 12.45 18.02 -12.78
C ASN A 135 11.57 17.31 -11.74
N TYR A 136 11.57 17.81 -10.49
CA TYR A 136 10.74 17.26 -9.40
C TYR A 136 9.25 17.09 -9.78
N PRO A 137 8.59 18.08 -10.45
CA PRO A 137 7.20 17.92 -10.90
C PRO A 137 7.03 16.75 -11.88
N THR A 138 7.94 16.59 -12.85
CA THR A 138 7.90 15.48 -13.81
C THR A 138 7.98 14.13 -13.10
N GLN A 139 8.84 14.00 -12.08
CA GLN A 139 8.91 12.78 -11.28
C GLN A 139 7.61 12.49 -10.51
N VAL A 140 6.96 13.52 -9.96
CA VAL A 140 5.69 13.38 -9.26
C VAL A 140 4.61 12.83 -10.20
N ILE A 141 4.54 13.32 -11.45
CA ILE A 141 3.63 12.80 -12.48
C ILE A 141 3.84 11.30 -12.67
N PHE A 142 5.08 10.86 -12.88
CA PHE A 142 5.39 9.43 -13.04
C PHE A 142 5.00 8.62 -11.80
N LYS A 143 5.25 9.12 -10.59
CA LYS A 143 4.85 8.45 -9.33
C LYS A 143 3.33 8.30 -9.18
N CYS A 144 2.53 9.14 -9.83
CA CYS A 144 1.09 9.00 -9.86
C CYS A 144 0.64 7.82 -10.75
N CYS A 145 1.40 7.50 -11.80
CA CYS A 145 1.15 6.36 -12.69
C CYS A 145 1.41 4.99 -12.05
N LYS A 146 1.97 4.92 -10.82
CA LYS A 146 2.30 3.66 -10.12
C LYS A 146 1.14 2.68 -10.00
N LEU A 147 -0.10 3.18 -10.05
CA LEU A 147 -1.31 2.37 -9.88
C LEU A 147 -1.45 1.33 -11.01
N ILE A 148 -1.07 1.67 -12.24
CA ILE A 148 -1.14 0.75 -13.39
C ILE A 148 -0.13 -0.41 -13.23
N PRO A 149 1.19 -0.18 -13.02
CA PRO A 149 2.13 -1.25 -12.72
C PRO A 149 1.73 -2.12 -11.53
N VAL A 150 1.17 -1.53 -10.45
CA VAL A 150 0.70 -2.29 -9.28
C VAL A 150 -0.41 -3.26 -9.66
N MET A 151 -1.35 -2.84 -10.49
CA MET A 151 -2.45 -3.69 -10.94
C MET A 151 -1.93 -4.83 -11.83
N ILE A 152 -1.04 -4.52 -12.79
CA ILE A 152 -0.39 -5.52 -13.63
C ILE A 152 0.39 -6.53 -12.78
N GLY A 153 1.18 -6.03 -11.82
CA GLY A 153 1.93 -6.86 -10.87
C GLY A 153 1.02 -7.74 -10.01
N GLY A 154 -0.19 -7.28 -9.67
CA GLY A 154 -1.18 -8.08 -8.95
C GLY A 154 -1.69 -9.26 -9.76
N VAL A 155 -1.85 -9.10 -11.09
CA VAL A 155 -2.20 -10.20 -12.00
C VAL A 155 -1.04 -11.21 -12.07
N PHE A 156 0.18 -10.74 -12.33
CA PHE A 156 1.33 -11.62 -12.55
C PHE A 156 1.84 -12.31 -11.27
N ILE A 157 1.96 -11.59 -10.15
CA ILE A 157 2.60 -12.10 -8.92
C ILE A 157 1.59 -12.86 -8.05
N GLN A 158 0.34 -12.38 -7.98
CA GLN A 158 -0.69 -12.95 -7.10
C GLN A 158 -1.77 -13.73 -7.86
N GLY A 159 -1.83 -13.66 -9.19
CA GLY A 159 -2.88 -14.33 -9.96
C GLY A 159 -4.27 -13.71 -9.80
N LYS A 160 -4.35 -12.43 -9.38
CA LYS A 160 -5.64 -11.75 -9.20
C LYS A 160 -6.30 -11.44 -10.53
N ARG A 161 -7.63 -11.51 -10.55
CA ARG A 161 -8.46 -11.04 -11.67
C ARG A 161 -9.10 -9.72 -11.28
N TYR A 162 -8.80 -8.68 -12.04
CA TYR A 162 -9.39 -7.36 -11.88
C TYR A 162 -10.55 -7.19 -12.86
N ASN A 163 -11.62 -6.53 -12.42
CA ASN A 163 -12.74 -6.24 -13.30
C ASN A 163 -12.40 -5.04 -14.20
N LEU A 164 -13.08 -4.90 -15.34
CA LEU A 164 -12.90 -3.74 -16.23
C LEU A 164 -13.13 -2.40 -15.52
N ALA A 165 -14.01 -2.40 -14.50
CA ALA A 165 -14.25 -1.23 -13.67
C ALA A 165 -13.06 -0.85 -12.76
N ASP A 166 -12.26 -1.82 -12.30
CA ASP A 166 -11.04 -1.53 -11.55
C ASP A 166 -9.97 -0.92 -12.45
N VAL A 167 -9.88 -1.41 -13.69
CA VAL A 167 -8.97 -0.91 -14.73
C VAL A 167 -9.37 0.51 -15.15
N SER A 168 -10.66 0.76 -15.39
CA SER A 168 -11.12 2.10 -15.76
C SER A 168 -10.93 3.10 -14.62
N ALA A 169 -11.18 2.69 -13.37
CA ALA A 169 -10.89 3.49 -12.19
C ALA A 169 -9.39 3.83 -12.07
N ALA A 170 -8.53 2.84 -12.31
CA ALA A 170 -7.08 2.99 -12.29
C ALA A 170 -6.57 4.01 -13.32
N ILE A 171 -7.06 3.91 -14.55
CA ILE A 171 -6.71 4.82 -15.65
C ILE A 171 -7.23 6.22 -15.35
N CYS A 172 -8.48 6.33 -14.91
CA CYS A 172 -9.11 7.60 -14.55
C CYS A 172 -8.32 8.32 -13.43
N MET A 173 -8.01 7.64 -12.32
CA MET A 173 -7.18 8.22 -11.26
C MET A 173 -5.81 8.69 -11.77
N SER A 174 -5.16 7.88 -12.61
CA SER A 174 -3.85 8.22 -13.16
C SER A 174 -3.92 9.47 -14.04
N LEU A 175 -4.90 9.55 -14.94
CA LEU A 175 -5.14 10.72 -15.79
C LEU A 175 -5.45 11.98 -14.98
N GLY A 176 -6.28 11.85 -13.93
CA GLY A 176 -6.67 12.97 -13.08
C GLY A 176 -5.46 13.58 -12.37
N LEU A 177 -4.56 12.73 -11.85
CA LEU A 177 -3.32 13.19 -11.21
C LEU A 177 -2.34 13.79 -12.21
N ILE A 178 -2.23 13.23 -13.41
CA ILE A 178 -1.39 13.81 -14.47
C ILE A 178 -1.90 15.21 -14.79
N TRP A 179 -3.20 15.37 -15.05
CA TRP A 179 -3.82 16.66 -15.36
C TRP A 179 -3.66 17.66 -14.22
N PHE A 180 -3.86 17.20 -12.99
CA PHE A 180 -3.72 18.00 -11.79
C PHE A 180 -2.27 18.46 -11.54
N THR A 181 -1.29 17.61 -11.85
CA THR A 181 0.13 17.97 -11.73
C THR A 181 0.57 18.89 -12.89
N LEU A 182 0.04 18.68 -14.09
CA LEU A 182 0.28 19.55 -15.24
C LEU A 182 -0.31 20.95 -15.03
N ALA A 183 -1.40 21.08 -14.26
CA ALA A 183 -1.96 22.38 -13.89
C ALA A 183 -0.99 23.24 -13.03
N ASP A 184 -0.03 22.61 -12.33
CA ASP A 184 1.04 23.27 -11.55
C ASP A 184 2.24 23.73 -12.39
N SER A 185 2.11 23.75 -13.72
CA SER A 185 3.20 24.10 -14.61
C SER A 185 3.37 25.61 -14.80
N LYS A 186 4.08 26.26 -13.87
CA LYS A 186 4.98 27.40 -14.20
C LYS A 186 6.34 26.93 -14.73
N VAL A 187 6.55 25.61 -14.89
CA VAL A 187 7.83 25.03 -15.34
C VAL A 187 7.57 23.98 -16.42
N ALA A 188 8.22 24.16 -17.57
CA ALA A 188 8.19 23.16 -18.63
C ALA A 188 8.82 21.85 -18.12
N PRO A 189 8.14 20.69 -18.24
CA PRO A 189 8.71 19.41 -17.83
C PRO A 189 9.90 19.05 -18.73
N ASN A 190 11.09 18.90 -18.13
CA ASN A 190 12.24 18.33 -18.83
C ASN A 190 12.05 16.80 -18.89
N PHE A 191 11.81 16.28 -20.08
CA PHE A 191 11.71 14.85 -20.35
C PHE A 191 13.05 14.34 -20.88
N ASN A 192 13.95 13.94 -19.97
CA ASN A 192 15.13 13.17 -20.35
C ASN A 192 14.78 11.68 -20.36
N VAL A 193 15.00 11.02 -21.50
CA VAL A 193 14.71 9.60 -21.70
C VAL A 193 15.34 8.72 -20.61
N THR A 194 16.59 9.01 -20.22
CA THR A 194 17.28 8.28 -19.15
C THR A 194 16.54 8.42 -17.82
N GLY A 195 16.10 9.64 -17.48
CA GLY A 195 15.31 9.91 -16.29
C GLY A 195 13.96 9.19 -16.31
N VAL A 196 13.30 9.16 -17.46
CA VAL A 196 12.02 8.43 -17.67
C VAL A 196 12.21 6.92 -17.50
N MET A 197 13.30 6.34 -18.03
CA MET A 197 13.59 4.92 -17.83
C MET A 197 13.84 4.59 -16.35
N LEU A 198 14.66 5.41 -15.66
CA LEU A 198 14.97 5.22 -14.24
C LEU A 198 13.72 5.26 -13.37
N ILE A 199 12.86 6.28 -13.55
CA ILE A 199 11.62 6.38 -12.76
C ILE A 199 10.64 5.26 -13.12
N SER A 200 10.56 4.85 -14.38
CA SER A 200 9.69 3.73 -14.78
C SER A 200 10.13 2.41 -14.12
N LEU A 201 11.44 2.15 -14.07
CA LEU A 201 11.99 0.97 -13.38
C LEU A 201 11.72 1.03 -11.88
N ALA A 202 11.86 2.20 -11.25
CA ALA A 202 11.51 2.41 -9.85
C ALA A 202 10.02 2.09 -9.58
N LEU A 203 9.11 2.51 -10.47
CA LEU A 203 7.67 2.23 -10.33
C LEU A 203 7.34 0.76 -10.48
N CYS A 204 8.04 0.05 -11.37
CA CYS A 204 7.91 -1.41 -11.50
C CYS A 204 8.38 -2.13 -10.23
N ALA A 205 9.48 -1.68 -9.64
CA ALA A 205 9.96 -2.21 -8.37
C ALA A 205 8.98 -1.89 -7.22
N ASP A 206 8.44 -0.67 -7.13
CA ASP A 206 7.36 -0.30 -6.20
C ASP A 206 6.13 -1.22 -6.32
N ALA A 207 5.72 -1.50 -7.57
CA ALA A 207 4.62 -2.40 -7.85
C ALA A 207 4.91 -3.84 -7.39
N ALA A 208 6.14 -4.32 -7.61
CA ALA A 208 6.56 -5.62 -7.12
C ALA A 208 6.58 -5.66 -5.58
N ILE A 209 7.09 -4.63 -4.91
CA ILE A 209 7.14 -4.55 -3.43
C ILE A 209 5.74 -4.76 -2.84
N GLY A 210 4.76 -3.94 -3.23
CA GLY A 210 3.42 -4.01 -2.66
C GLY A 210 2.75 -5.37 -2.90
N ASN A 211 2.95 -5.95 -4.08
CA ASN A 211 2.34 -7.23 -4.43
C ASN A 211 3.03 -8.44 -3.76
N VAL A 212 4.36 -8.42 -3.65
CA VAL A 212 5.13 -9.45 -2.93
C VAL A 212 4.86 -9.37 -1.43
N GLN A 213 4.80 -8.15 -0.86
CA GLN A 213 4.41 -7.92 0.54
C GLN A 213 3.04 -8.51 0.82
N GLU A 214 2.03 -8.18 0.02
CA GLU A 214 0.69 -8.74 0.20
C GLU A 214 0.69 -10.27 0.14
N LYS A 215 1.34 -10.86 -0.88
CA LYS A 215 1.39 -12.32 -1.05
C LYS A 215 2.06 -12.99 0.16
N ALA A 216 3.19 -12.46 0.60
CA ALA A 216 3.95 -12.99 1.73
C ALA A 216 3.16 -12.87 3.05
N MET A 217 2.54 -11.72 3.29
CA MET A 217 1.75 -11.47 4.50
C MET A 217 0.50 -12.34 4.58
N LYS A 218 -0.17 -12.59 3.44
CA LYS A 218 -1.34 -13.48 3.38
C LYS A 218 -0.98 -14.96 3.43
N LEU A 219 0.11 -15.37 2.79
CA LEU A 219 0.51 -16.78 2.76
C LEU A 219 1.07 -17.27 4.10
N HIS A 220 1.84 -16.42 4.78
CA HIS A 220 2.54 -16.79 6.02
C HIS A 220 1.91 -16.19 7.28
N ASN A 221 0.80 -15.46 7.16
CA ASN A 221 0.18 -14.73 8.28
C ASN A 221 1.19 -13.89 9.08
N GLY A 222 2.11 -13.25 8.36
CA GLY A 222 3.17 -12.42 8.95
C GLY A 222 2.60 -11.17 9.62
N SER A 223 3.31 -10.69 10.64
CA SER A 223 3.00 -9.42 11.27
C SER A 223 3.49 -8.24 10.42
N ASN A 224 2.82 -7.09 10.53
CA ASN A 224 3.24 -5.86 9.85
C ASN A 224 4.63 -5.43 10.36
N SER A 225 4.83 -5.48 11.68
CA SER A 225 6.10 -5.11 12.34
C SER A 225 7.24 -6.04 11.97
N GLU A 226 6.96 -7.35 11.83
CA GLU A 226 7.92 -8.34 11.35
C GLU A 226 8.37 -8.01 9.92
N MET A 227 7.42 -7.66 9.05
CA MET A 227 7.70 -7.27 7.67
C MET A 227 8.58 -6.02 7.58
N VAL A 228 8.27 -4.99 8.36
CA VAL A 228 9.06 -3.76 8.41
C VAL A 228 10.46 -4.06 8.97
N LEU A 229 10.55 -4.70 10.13
CA LEU A 229 11.82 -5.00 10.78
C LEU A 229 12.81 -5.67 9.82
N TYR A 230 12.48 -6.85 9.30
CA TYR A 230 13.46 -7.61 8.51
C TYR A 230 13.76 -6.98 7.17
N SER A 231 12.75 -6.42 6.48
CA SER A 231 12.98 -5.80 5.16
C SER A 231 13.84 -4.54 5.27
N TYR A 232 13.58 -3.70 6.26
CA TYR A 232 14.32 -2.44 6.44
C TYR A 232 15.68 -2.66 7.11
N SER A 233 15.86 -3.67 7.98
CA SER A 233 17.19 -4.02 8.51
C SER A 233 18.13 -4.56 7.43
N ILE A 234 17.62 -5.42 6.53
CA ILE A 234 18.42 -5.90 5.39
C ILE A 234 18.70 -4.73 4.42
N GLY A 235 17.70 -3.89 4.16
CA GLY A 235 17.86 -2.69 3.34
C GLY A 235 18.89 -1.71 3.91
N PHE A 236 18.95 -1.56 5.23
CA PHE A 236 19.95 -0.75 5.92
C PHE A 236 21.36 -1.24 5.61
N VAL A 237 21.59 -2.56 5.68
CA VAL A 237 22.89 -3.15 5.34
C VAL A 237 23.26 -2.90 3.88
N TYR A 238 22.31 -3.03 2.95
CA TYR A 238 22.56 -2.74 1.53
C TYR A 238 22.93 -1.27 1.29
N ILE A 239 22.21 -0.33 1.89
CA ILE A 239 22.52 1.11 1.76
C ILE A 239 23.85 1.44 2.44
N LEU A 240 24.14 0.85 3.61
CA LEU A 240 25.39 1.07 4.34
C LEU A 240 26.59 0.62 3.50
N ILE A 241 26.54 -0.59 2.95
CA ILE A 241 27.60 -1.11 2.07
C ILE A 241 27.74 -0.20 0.84
N GLY A 242 26.63 0.18 0.21
CA GLY A 242 26.65 1.10 -0.94
C GLY A 242 27.31 2.45 -0.62
N LEU A 243 26.96 3.06 0.52
CA LEU A 243 27.54 4.33 0.95
C LEU A 243 29.02 4.21 1.32
N LEU A 244 29.44 3.09 1.91
CA LEU A 244 30.85 2.81 2.21
C LEU A 244 31.66 2.64 0.93
N CYS A 245 31.15 1.89 -0.06
CA CYS A 245 31.81 1.70 -1.35
C CYS A 245 31.95 3.01 -2.15
N VAL A 246 30.95 3.89 -2.09
CA VAL A 246 30.96 5.18 -2.80
C VAL A 246 31.72 6.27 -2.01
N GLY A 247 32.03 6.04 -0.74
CA GLY A 247 32.69 7.02 0.12
C GLY A 247 31.79 8.19 0.56
N GLY A 248 30.47 8.06 0.39
CA GLY A 248 29.51 9.13 0.69
C GLY A 248 29.17 9.30 2.18
N LEU A 249 29.56 8.34 3.03
CA LEU A 249 29.18 8.33 4.44
C LEU A 249 29.89 9.41 5.26
N GLY A 250 31.21 9.59 5.06
CA GLY A 250 32.00 10.59 5.79
C GLY A 250 31.50 12.03 5.61
N PRO A 251 31.36 12.51 4.36
CA PRO A 251 30.85 13.86 4.09
C PRO A 251 29.43 14.08 4.60
N ALA A 252 28.57 13.06 4.53
CA ALA A 252 27.19 13.16 5.01
C ALA A 252 27.11 13.27 6.54
N VAL A 253 27.93 12.50 7.26
CA VAL A 253 28.03 12.57 8.72
C VAL A 253 28.59 13.92 9.16
N ALA A 254 29.64 14.41 8.49
CA ALA A 254 30.24 15.71 8.78
C ALA A 254 29.20 16.84 8.65
N PHE A 255 28.48 16.88 7.53
CA PHE A 255 27.42 17.87 7.30
C PHE A 255 26.29 17.78 8.34
N CYS A 256 25.83 16.56 8.67
CA CYS A 256 24.77 16.40 9.66
C CYS A 256 25.22 16.73 11.09
N SER A 257 26.52 16.66 11.37
CA SER A 257 27.11 16.97 12.67
C SER A 257 27.24 18.47 12.94
N GLU A 258 27.16 19.34 11.92
CA GLU A 258 27.18 20.80 12.10
C GLU A 258 25.92 21.32 12.80
N HIS A 259 24.78 20.66 12.57
CA HIS A 259 23.49 21.01 13.19
C HIS A 259 22.77 19.76 13.72
N PRO A 260 23.31 19.10 14.76
CA PRO A 260 22.89 17.77 15.15
C PRO A 260 21.44 17.73 15.64
N VAL A 261 21.02 18.74 16.41
CA VAL A 261 19.66 18.79 16.98
C VAL A 261 18.61 19.01 15.89
N LYS A 262 18.88 19.88 14.90
CA LYS A 262 17.94 20.13 13.81
C LYS A 262 17.89 18.94 12.85
N THR A 263 19.04 18.47 12.39
CA THR A 263 19.10 17.41 11.36
C THR A 263 18.66 16.06 11.91
N TYR A 264 19.22 15.60 13.04
CA TYR A 264 18.82 14.31 13.62
C TYR A 264 17.45 14.37 14.31
N GLY A 265 17.06 15.51 14.89
CA GLY A 265 15.72 15.70 15.46
C GLY A 265 14.63 15.61 14.39
N TYR A 266 14.80 16.32 13.26
CA TYR A 266 13.87 16.20 12.13
C TYR A 266 13.93 14.83 11.47
N ALA A 267 15.12 14.24 11.30
CA ALA A 267 15.25 12.88 10.77
C ALA A 267 14.55 11.84 11.68
N PHE A 268 14.59 12.03 13.00
CA PHE A 268 13.87 11.20 13.95
C PHE A 268 12.35 11.33 13.78
N LEU A 269 11.80 12.56 13.78
CA LEU A 269 10.36 12.78 13.59
C LEU A 269 9.88 12.29 12.22
N PHE A 270 10.68 12.51 11.18
CA PHE A 270 10.47 12.00 9.84
C PHE A 270 10.42 10.48 9.82
N SER A 271 11.34 9.82 10.51
CA SER A 271 11.37 8.37 10.61
C SER A 271 10.21 7.83 11.46
N LEU A 272 9.86 8.50 12.55
CA LEU A 272 8.77 8.10 13.43
C LEU A 272 7.42 8.16 12.71
N THR A 273 7.10 9.30 12.11
CA THR A 273 5.87 9.50 11.33
C THR A 273 5.82 8.57 10.11
N GLY A 274 6.95 8.36 9.45
CA GLY A 274 7.05 7.42 8.34
C GLY A 274 6.83 5.95 8.76
N TYR A 275 7.35 5.54 9.92
CA TYR A 275 7.14 4.20 10.47
C TYR A 275 5.66 3.94 10.74
N PHE A 276 5.00 4.87 11.45
CA PHE A 276 3.57 4.78 11.67
C PHE A 276 2.78 4.76 10.35
N GLY A 277 3.13 5.63 9.41
CA GLY A 277 2.52 5.68 8.08
C GLY A 277 2.61 4.35 7.33
N ILE A 278 3.79 3.72 7.30
CA ILE A 278 3.95 2.44 6.60
C ILE A 278 3.26 1.29 7.33
N SER A 279 3.19 1.30 8.66
CA SER A 279 2.43 0.32 9.43
C SER A 279 0.94 0.32 9.06
N PHE A 280 0.33 1.50 8.87
CA PHE A 280 -1.05 1.60 8.37
C PHE A 280 -1.19 1.19 6.90
N VAL A 281 -0.19 1.46 6.05
CA VAL A 281 -0.20 0.98 4.66
C VAL A 281 -0.13 -0.54 4.60
N LEU A 282 0.74 -1.17 5.39
CA LEU A 282 0.82 -2.63 5.47
C LEU A 282 -0.46 -3.24 6.03
N ALA A 283 -1.12 -2.58 6.99
CA ALA A 283 -2.44 -2.97 7.45
C ALA A 283 -3.50 -2.92 6.34
N LEU A 284 -3.53 -1.85 5.53
CA LEU A 284 -4.39 -1.75 4.35
C LEU A 284 -4.09 -2.86 3.32
N ILE A 285 -2.81 -3.16 3.09
CA ILE A 285 -2.39 -4.22 2.18
C ILE A 285 -2.89 -5.58 2.68
N LYS A 286 -2.73 -5.87 3.97
CA LYS A 286 -3.16 -7.12 4.58
C LYS A 286 -4.69 -7.29 4.52
N LEU A 287 -5.44 -6.25 4.90
CA LEU A 287 -6.92 -6.28 4.97
C LEU A 287 -7.59 -6.19 3.59
N PHE A 288 -7.23 -5.18 2.78
CA PHE A 288 -7.96 -4.79 1.57
C PHE A 288 -7.18 -5.01 0.26
N GLY A 289 -5.90 -5.38 0.38
CA GLY A 289 -4.99 -5.69 -0.72
C GLY A 289 -4.18 -4.49 -1.24
N ALA A 290 -3.15 -4.79 -2.04
CA ALA A 290 -2.18 -3.82 -2.54
C ALA A 290 -2.81 -2.72 -3.40
N LEU A 291 -3.80 -3.06 -4.24
CA LEU A 291 -4.48 -2.08 -5.10
C LEU A 291 -5.16 -0.98 -4.28
N VAL A 292 -5.86 -1.34 -3.19
CA VAL A 292 -6.56 -0.36 -2.34
C VAL A 292 -5.57 0.51 -1.59
N ALA A 293 -4.52 -0.08 -1.03
CA ALA A 293 -3.47 0.67 -0.35
C ALA A 293 -2.81 1.70 -1.30
N VAL A 294 -2.57 1.31 -2.55
CA VAL A 294 -2.05 2.21 -3.58
C VAL A 294 -3.03 3.32 -3.93
N THR A 295 -4.32 3.01 -4.10
CA THR A 295 -5.37 4.04 -4.29
C THR A 295 -5.41 5.04 -3.14
N VAL A 296 -5.39 4.59 -1.89
CA VAL A 296 -5.43 5.47 -0.70
C VAL A 296 -4.18 6.35 -0.61
N THR A 297 -2.99 5.78 -0.78
CA THR A 297 -1.74 6.56 -0.73
C THR A 297 -1.63 7.56 -1.88
N THR A 298 -2.22 7.26 -3.03
CA THR A 298 -2.31 8.15 -4.17
C THR A 298 -3.34 9.27 -3.93
N GLY A 299 -4.52 8.95 -3.40
CA GLY A 299 -5.51 9.94 -2.99
C GLY A 299 -4.97 10.92 -1.94
N ARG A 300 -4.19 10.42 -0.98
CA ARG A 300 -3.45 11.27 -0.03
C ARG A 300 -2.53 12.27 -0.73
N LYS A 301 -1.76 11.83 -1.73
CA LYS A 301 -0.88 12.74 -2.49
C LYS A 301 -1.68 13.83 -3.18
N ALA A 302 -2.80 13.50 -3.82
CA ALA A 302 -3.70 14.48 -4.41
C ALA A 302 -4.16 15.53 -3.37
N MET A 303 -4.62 15.07 -2.20
CA MET A 303 -5.07 15.94 -1.12
C MET A 303 -3.95 16.80 -0.53
N THR A 304 -2.73 16.28 -0.45
CA THR A 304 -1.56 17.05 0.01
C THR A 304 -1.29 18.24 -0.91
N ILE A 305 -1.39 18.02 -2.22
CA ILE A 305 -1.18 19.08 -3.19
C ILE A 305 -2.34 20.09 -3.13
N ILE A 306 -3.60 19.64 -2.98
CA ILE A 306 -4.74 20.55 -2.77
C ILE A 306 -4.53 21.42 -1.52
N LEU A 307 -4.11 20.82 -0.40
CA LEU A 307 -3.79 21.56 0.83
C LEU A 307 -2.64 22.55 0.62
N SER A 308 -1.60 22.16 -0.14
CA SER A 308 -0.51 23.06 -0.50
C SER A 308 -1.01 24.30 -1.26
N PHE A 309 -2.02 24.19 -2.11
CA PHE A 309 -2.62 25.34 -2.79
C PHE A 309 -3.49 26.22 -1.88
N MET A 310 -4.14 25.61 -0.88
CA MET A 310 -4.93 26.37 0.10
C MET A 310 -4.03 27.17 1.05
N PHE A 311 -2.89 26.60 1.46
CA PHE A 311 -1.98 27.22 2.42
C PHE A 311 -0.91 28.10 1.78
N PHE A 312 -0.44 27.78 0.58
CA PHE A 312 0.49 28.62 -0.17
C PHE A 312 -0.26 29.28 -1.31
N THR A 313 -0.37 30.61 -1.26
CA THR A 313 -1.00 31.48 -2.27
C THR A 313 -0.29 31.37 -3.63
N LYS A 314 -0.45 30.23 -4.30
CA LYS A 314 -0.10 30.03 -5.69
C LYS A 314 -1.30 30.44 -6.56
N PRO A 315 -1.06 30.94 -7.80
CA PRO A 315 -2.14 31.29 -8.71
C PRO A 315 -3.01 30.06 -9.00
N PHE A 316 -4.29 30.13 -8.63
CA PHE A 316 -5.26 29.07 -8.82
C PHE A 316 -5.70 29.01 -10.29
N THR A 317 -5.44 27.91 -10.98
CA THR A 317 -5.89 27.65 -12.36
C THR A 317 -7.07 26.67 -12.36
N PHE A 318 -8.04 26.88 -13.25
CA PHE A 318 -9.22 25.99 -13.40
C PHE A 318 -8.85 24.54 -13.72
N GLN A 319 -7.65 24.29 -14.26
CA GLN A 319 -7.15 22.94 -14.57
C GLN A 319 -7.02 22.05 -13.31
N TYR A 320 -6.78 22.62 -12.12
CA TYR A 320 -6.75 21.86 -10.87
C TYR A 320 -8.12 21.28 -10.50
N ILE A 321 -9.20 22.01 -10.76
CA ILE A 321 -10.55 21.54 -10.45
C ILE A 321 -10.87 20.30 -11.28
N TRP A 322 -10.58 20.36 -12.58
CA TRP A 322 -10.80 19.23 -13.50
C TRP A 322 -9.95 18.02 -13.13
N GLY A 323 -8.66 18.21 -12.83
CA GLY A 323 -7.79 17.12 -12.37
C GLY A 323 -8.29 16.50 -11.06
N GLY A 324 -8.66 17.33 -10.07
CA GLY A 324 -9.20 16.88 -8.79
C GLY A 324 -10.52 16.11 -8.91
N LEU A 325 -11.46 16.60 -9.70
CA LEU A 325 -12.73 15.91 -9.99
C LEU A 325 -12.50 14.54 -10.63
N LEU A 326 -11.55 14.45 -11.55
CA LEU A 326 -11.23 13.20 -12.25
C LEU A 326 -10.59 12.18 -11.31
N VAL A 327 -9.74 12.62 -10.36
CA VAL A 327 -9.23 11.76 -9.27
C VAL A 327 -10.36 11.28 -8.35
N LEU A 328 -11.25 12.17 -7.92
CA LEU A 328 -12.40 11.82 -7.08
C LEU A 328 -13.31 10.81 -7.78
N PHE A 329 -13.57 11.01 -9.08
CA PHE A 329 -14.34 10.08 -9.89
C PHE A 329 -13.66 8.72 -10.02
N GLY A 330 -12.34 8.68 -10.23
CA GLY A 330 -11.58 7.43 -10.25
C GLY A 330 -11.64 6.67 -8.93
N ILE A 331 -11.51 7.36 -7.79
CA ILE A 331 -11.67 6.77 -6.46
C ILE A 331 -13.08 6.20 -6.28
N PHE A 332 -14.10 6.98 -6.65
CA PHE A 332 -15.50 6.55 -6.61
C PHE A 332 -15.73 5.28 -7.44
N LEU A 333 -15.20 5.22 -8.67
CA LEU A 333 -15.28 4.03 -9.53
C LEU A 333 -14.61 2.81 -8.90
N ASN A 334 -13.46 2.97 -8.23
CA ASN A 334 -12.77 1.87 -7.55
C ASN A 334 -13.61 1.31 -6.39
N VAL A 335 -14.16 2.21 -5.56
CA VAL A 335 -15.06 1.82 -4.45
C VAL A 335 -16.32 1.16 -4.98
N TYR A 336 -16.93 1.72 -6.03
CA TYR A 336 -18.11 1.16 -6.69
C TYR A 336 -17.82 -0.24 -7.26
N SER A 337 -16.68 -0.42 -7.94
CA SER A 337 -16.26 -1.71 -8.50
C SER A 337 -16.12 -2.78 -7.42
N LYS A 338 -15.52 -2.44 -6.28
CA LYS A 338 -15.37 -3.37 -5.15
C LYS A 338 -16.68 -3.69 -4.43
N ASN A 339 -17.64 -2.77 -4.41
CA ASN A 339 -18.95 -2.98 -3.81
C ASN A 339 -20.01 -3.48 -4.82
N LYS A 340 -19.62 -3.76 -6.06
CA LYS A 340 -20.55 -4.17 -7.14
C LYS A 340 -21.28 -5.47 -6.83
N ASP A 341 -20.66 -6.39 -6.10
CA ASP A 341 -21.30 -7.64 -5.68
C ASP A 341 -22.30 -7.44 -4.52
N LYS A 342 -22.12 -6.41 -3.68
CA LYS A 342 -23.06 -6.05 -2.61
C LYS A 342 -24.23 -5.19 -3.10
N MET A 343 -24.00 -4.32 -4.09
CA MET A 343 -25.06 -3.45 -4.65
C MET A 343 -25.92 -4.14 -5.73
N LYS A 344 -25.49 -5.28 -6.26
CA LYS A 344 -26.26 -6.04 -7.27
C LYS A 344 -27.44 -6.85 -6.71
N PHE A 345 -27.58 -7.01 -5.40
CA PHE A 345 -28.57 -7.94 -4.82
C PHE A 345 -29.92 -7.33 -4.40
N SER A 346 -30.22 -6.06 -4.68
CA SER A 346 -31.51 -5.46 -4.24
C SER A 346 -32.33 -4.76 -5.32
N SER A 347 -31.80 -4.44 -6.50
CA SER A 347 -32.50 -3.47 -7.37
C SER A 347 -33.16 -4.04 -8.64
N ILE A 348 -32.74 -5.20 -9.17
CA ILE A 348 -33.27 -5.67 -10.49
C ILE A 348 -34.15 -6.92 -10.37
N LYS A 349 -33.84 -7.86 -9.47
CA LYS A 349 -34.70 -9.03 -9.23
C LYS A 349 -35.91 -8.68 -8.38
N ASP A 350 -35.76 -7.83 -7.37
CA ASP A 350 -36.86 -7.40 -6.50
C ASP A 350 -37.83 -6.43 -7.21
N LEU A 351 -37.32 -5.58 -8.10
CA LEU A 351 -38.17 -4.71 -8.92
C LEU A 351 -38.96 -5.51 -9.97
N ARG A 352 -38.34 -6.53 -10.56
CA ARG A 352 -39.00 -7.41 -11.55
C ARG A 352 -39.99 -8.37 -10.89
N SER A 353 -39.71 -8.88 -9.69
CA SER A 353 -40.69 -9.68 -8.94
C SER A 353 -41.86 -8.79 -8.52
N TRP A 354 -41.62 -7.59 -7.98
CA TRP A 354 -42.67 -6.64 -7.61
C TRP A 354 -43.57 -6.22 -8.79
N LEU A 355 -42.99 -5.92 -9.97
CA LEU A 355 -43.73 -5.63 -11.21
C LEU A 355 -44.56 -6.82 -11.71
N MET A 356 -44.11 -8.06 -11.48
CA MET A 356 -44.83 -9.26 -11.89
C MET A 356 -45.94 -9.64 -10.89
N THR A 357 -45.79 -9.31 -9.61
CA THR A 357 -46.84 -9.51 -8.59
C THR A 357 -47.95 -8.45 -8.69
N GLY A 358 -47.62 -7.21 -9.05
CA GLY A 358 -48.60 -6.13 -9.23
C GLY A 358 -49.56 -6.32 -10.41
N LYS A 359 -49.23 -7.20 -11.37
CA LYS A 359 -50.06 -7.43 -12.57
C LYS A 359 -51.09 -8.57 -12.45
N LYS A 360 -51.10 -9.31 -11.33
CA LYS A 360 -52.03 -10.45 -11.11
C LYS A 360 -53.23 -10.16 -10.21
N VAL A 361 -53.37 -8.96 -9.64
CA VAL A 361 -54.45 -8.64 -8.67
C VAL A 361 -55.67 -7.94 -9.30
N GLY A 362 -55.66 -7.62 -10.59
CA GLY A 362 -56.78 -6.93 -11.24
C GLY A 362 -57.37 -7.70 -12.40
N PHE A 363 -58.03 -8.85 -12.16
CA PHE A 363 -59.05 -9.44 -13.06
C PHE A 363 -59.64 -10.70 -12.41
N LEU A 364 -60.42 -10.55 -11.34
CA LEU A 364 -61.35 -11.59 -10.84
C LEU A 364 -62.27 -10.97 -9.78
N SER A 365 -63.18 -10.09 -10.20
CA SER A 365 -64.46 -9.90 -9.51
C SER A 365 -65.38 -9.02 -10.37
N GLN A 366 -66.21 -9.63 -11.20
CA GLN A 366 -67.54 -9.14 -11.58
C GLN A 366 -68.26 -10.22 -12.39
N THR A 367 -68.97 -11.10 -11.68
CA THR A 367 -70.19 -11.79 -12.14
C THR A 367 -70.84 -12.46 -10.94
N VAL A 368 -71.88 -11.82 -10.39
CA VAL A 368 -73.28 -12.26 -10.22
C VAL A 368 -73.96 -11.25 -9.29
#